data_AF-A0AAD4RUH3-F1
#
_entry.id   AF-A0AAD4RUH3-F1
#
_cell.length_a   1.000
_cell.length_b   1.000
_cell.length_c   1.000
_cell.angle_alpha   90.00
_cell.angle_beta   90.00
_cell.angle_gamma   90.00
#
_symmetry.space_group_name_H-M   'P 1'
#
loop_
_entity.id
_entity.type
_entity.pdbx_description
1 polymer ?
#
loop_
_entity_poly.entity_id
_entity_poly.type
_entity_poly.pdbx_seq_one_letter_code
_entity_poly.pdbx_strand_id
1 'polypeptide(L)' 'MAKTHWSGVSYQITKINLYKDGKHGKAWGIVHKEGRPTADAPKKISGVHKRGWKYIPNSKVNEET' A
#
# COMPACT_ATOMS: atom_id res chain seq x y z
N MET A 1 -0.18 2.65 -2.86
CA MET A 1 -1.67 2.72 -2.75
C MET A 1 -2.05 3.56 -1.55
N ALA A 2 -3.19 4.26 -1.56
CA ALA A 2 -3.68 5.00 -0.39
C ALA A 2 -5.22 4.99 -0.34
N LYS A 3 -5.81 5.40 0.78
CA LYS A 3 -7.24 5.73 0.80
C LYS A 3 -7.47 7.13 0.23
N THR A 4 -8.63 7.32 -0.41
CA THR A 4 -9.02 8.60 -1.02
C THR A 4 -9.00 9.77 -0.04
N HIS A 5 -9.36 9.56 1.23
CA HIS A 5 -9.38 10.61 2.25
C HIS A 5 -8.05 10.73 3.03
N TRP A 6 -7.01 9.98 2.68
CA TRP A 6 -5.71 10.11 3.32
C TRP A 6 -4.84 11.11 2.58
N SER A 7 -4.30 12.08 3.31
CA SER A 7 -3.25 12.99 2.86
C SER A 7 -1.91 12.54 3.43
N GLY A 8 -0.88 12.49 2.59
CA GLY A 8 0.49 12.21 3.03
C GLY A 8 0.74 10.76 3.49
N VAL A 9 -0.26 9.88 3.54
CA VAL A 9 -0.09 8.48 3.97
C VAL A 9 -0.41 7.52 2.82
N SER A 10 0.52 6.62 2.54
CA SER A 10 0.35 5.57 1.55
C SER A 10 0.98 4.26 2.01
N TYR A 11 0.60 3.17 1.35
CA TYR A 11 1.20 1.85 1.51
C TYR A 11 1.91 1.44 0.23
N GLN A 12 3.15 0.98 0.37
CA GLN A 12 3.80 0.15 -0.63
C GLN A 12 3.43 -1.31 -0.34
N ILE A 13 2.74 -1.96 -1.26
CA ILE A 13 2.28 -3.35 -1.08
C ILE A 13 3.48 -4.29 -1.26
N THR A 14 3.68 -5.22 -0.32
CA THR A 14 4.79 -6.19 -0.35
C THR A 14 4.31 -7.63 -0.50
N LYS A 15 3.13 -7.96 0.02
CA LYS A 15 2.54 -9.30 -0.09
C LYS A 15 1.02 -9.23 -0.14
N ILE A 16 0.42 -10.07 -0.98
CA ILE A 16 -1.03 -10.25 -1.06
C ILE A 16 -1.31 -11.75 -1.01
N ASN A 17 -2.19 -12.16 -0.10
CA ASN A 17 -2.77 -13.49 -0.06
C ASN A 17 -4.24 -13.38 -0.45
N LEU A 18 -4.59 -13.84 -1.64
CA LEU A 18 -5.95 -13.85 -2.14
C LEU A 18 -6.75 -15.04 -1.60
N TYR A 19 -8.06 -14.85 -1.46
CA TYR A 19 -9.02 -15.93 -1.25
C TYR A 19 -9.40 -16.57 -2.59
N LYS A 20 -10.16 -17.67 -2.54
CA LYS A 20 -10.53 -18.45 -3.73
C LYS A 20 -11.23 -17.63 -4.82
N ASP A 21 -11.98 -16.59 -4.43
CA ASP A 21 -12.73 -15.73 -5.35
C ASP A 21 -11.86 -14.67 -6.07
N GLY A 22 -10.60 -14.50 -5.65
CA GLY A 22 -9.68 -13.48 -6.17
C GLY A 22 -10.07 -12.03 -5.87
N LYS A 23 -11.21 -11.79 -5.21
CA LYS A 23 -11.72 -10.43 -4.90
C LYS A 23 -11.35 -9.99 -3.49
N HIS A 24 -11.19 -10.94 -2.59
CA HIS A 24 -10.85 -10.70 -1.20
C HIS A 24 -9.49 -11.31 -0.86
N GLY A 25 -8.88 -10.80 0.21
CA GLY A 25 -7.62 -11.33 0.70
C GLY A 25 -7.11 -10.64 1.94
N LYS A 26 -5.85 -10.91 2.26
CA LYS A 26 -5.05 -10.20 3.25
C LYS A 26 -3.86 -9.56 2.52
N ALA A 27 -3.51 -8.34 2.90
CA ALA A 27 -2.38 -7.64 2.32
C ALA A 27 -1.42 -7.15 3.41
N TRP A 28 -0.15 -7.07 3.06
CA TRP A 28 0.92 -6.48 3.87
C TRP A 28 1.63 -5.42 3.04
N GLY A 29 2.15 -4.41 3.73
CA GLY A 29 2.89 -3.35 3.09
C GLY A 29 3.66 -2.47 4.07
N ILE A 30 4.54 -1.66 3.50
CA ILE A 30 5.30 -0.64 4.22
C ILE A 30 4.49 0.66 4.19
N VAL A 31 4.36 1.31 5.34
CA VAL A 31 3.69 2.61 5.45
C VAL A 31 4.66 3.69 5.03
N HIS A 32 4.26 4.54 4.10
CA HIS A 32 4.97 5.77 3.75
C HIS A 32 4.17 6.95 4.28
N LYS A 33 4.84 7.83 5.02
CA LYS A 33 4.31 9.11 5.50
C LYS A 33 5.13 10.23 4.88
N GLU A 34 4.48 11.17 4.22
CA GLU A 34 5.09 12.23 3.40
C GLU A 34 6.14 11.68 2.42
N GLY A 35 5.83 10.54 1.79
CA GLY A 35 6.72 9.84 0.86
C GLY A 35 7.82 9.00 1.50
N ARG A 36 8.07 9.12 2.81
CA ARG A 36 9.14 8.40 3.52
C ARG A 36 8.62 7.13 4.19
N PRO A 37 9.32 5.99 4.09
CA PRO A 37 8.95 4.79 4.82
C PRO A 37 9.03 5.03 6.33
N THR A 38 7.97 4.68 7.05
CA THR A 38 7.90 4.85 8.51
C THR A 38 8.49 3.64 9.26
N ALA A 39 8.66 2.50 8.59
CA ALA A 39 9.26 1.29 9.15
C ALA A 39 9.83 0.41 8.03
N ASP A 40 10.93 -0.28 8.29
CA ASP A 40 11.54 -1.21 7.34
C ASP A 40 10.78 -2.55 7.25
N ALA A 41 10.02 -2.89 8.29
CA ALA A 41 9.25 -4.12 8.34
C ALA A 41 7.84 -3.94 7.75
N PRO A 42 7.39 -4.83 6.83
CA PRO A 42 6.03 -4.84 6.34
C PRO A 42 5.01 -5.08 7.46
N LYS A 43 3.95 -4.28 7.49
CA LYS A 43 2.82 -4.44 8.43
C LYS A 43 1.57 -4.90 7.68
N LYS A 44 0.73 -5.66 8.39
CA LYS A 44 -0.57 -6.07 7.88
C LYS A 44 -1.45 -4.85 7.66
N ILE A 45 -2.04 -4.72 6.48
CA ILE A 45 -2.92 -3.62 6.11
C ILE A 45 -4.33 -3.94 6.62
N SER A 46 -4.92 -3.01 7.38
CA SER A 46 -6.29 -3.13 7.87
C SER A 46 -7.28 -2.55 6.87
N GLY A 47 -8.54 -3.03 6.90
CA GLY A 47 -9.60 -2.49 6.06
C GLY A 47 -9.42 -2.72 4.55
N VAL A 48 -8.69 -3.78 4.15
CA VAL A 48 -8.43 -4.11 2.74
C VAL A 48 -9.69 -4.39 1.91
N HIS A 49 -10.80 -4.81 2.55
CA HIS A 49 -12.09 -5.02 1.88
C HIS A 49 -12.99 -3.77 1.90
N LYS A 50 -12.54 -2.67 2.50
CA LYS A 50 -13.30 -1.42 2.50
C LYS A 50 -13.11 -0.70 1.17
N ARG A 51 -14.09 0.12 0.80
CA ARG A 51 -14.03 0.95 -0.41
C ARG A 51 -13.10 2.15 -0.20
N GLY A 52 -12.77 2.84 -1.30
CA GLY A 52 -11.99 4.08 -1.27
C GLY A 52 -10.49 3.86 -1.29
N TRP A 53 -10.00 2.67 -1.68
CA TRP A 53 -8.60 2.48 -2.04
C TRP A 53 -8.32 2.99 -3.44
N LYS A 54 -7.22 3.72 -3.61
CA LYS A 54 -6.74 4.23 -4.88
C LYS A 54 -5.33 3.73 -5.15
N TYR A 55 -5.09 3.31 -6.39
CA TYR A 55 -3.75 3.04 -6.87
C TYR A 55 -2.97 4.35 -6.99
N ILE A 56 -1.77 4.37 -6.42
CA ILE A 56 -0.82 5.46 -6.61
C ILE A 56 0.29 4.85 -7.46
N PRO A 57 0.49 5.30 -8.71
CA PRO A 57 1.62 4.85 -9.50
C PRO A 57 2.91 5.21 -8.76
N ASN A 58 3.80 4.24 -8.64
CA ASN A 58 5.14 4.54 -8.17
C ASN A 58 5.78 5.39 -9.29
N SER A 59 5.98 6.68 -9.04
CA SER A 59 6.90 7.47 -9.86
C SER A 59 8.22 6.71 -9.80
N LYS A 60 8.70 6.19 -10.92
CA LYS A 60 10.01 5.54 -10.97
C LYS A 60 10.98 6.51 -10.32
N VAL A 61 11.58 6.10 -9.20
CA VAL A 61 12.77 6.79 -8.69
C VAL A 61 13.75 6.70 -9.85
N ASN A 62 14.12 7.86 -10.40
CA ASN A 62 15.20 7.93 -11.36
C ASN A 62 16.41 7.30 -10.67
N GLU A 63 16.89 6.18 -11.20
CA GLU A 63 18.25 5.72 -10.97
C GLU A 63 19.16 6.84 -11.48
N GLU A 64 19.59 7.73 -10.59
CA GLU A 64 20.75 8.57 -10.84
C GLU A 64 21.94 7.61 -10.92
N THR A 65 22.43 7.47 -12.15
CA THR A 65 23.64 6.72 -12.55
C THR A 65 24.88 7.53 -12.20
#